data_AF-A0A6M5FAN6-F1
#
_entry.id   AF-A0A6M5FAN6-F1
#
_cell.length_a   1.000
_cell.length_b   1.000
_cell.length_c   1.000
_cell.angle_alpha   90.00
_cell.angle_beta   90.00
_cell.angle_gamma   90.00
#
_symmetry.space_group_name_H-M   'P 1'
#
loop_
_entity.id
_entity.type
_entity.pdbx_description
1 polymer ?
#
loop_
_entity_poly.entity_id
_entity_poly.type
_entity_poly.pdbx_seq_one_letter_code
_entity_poly.pdbx_strand_id
1 'polypeptide(L)'
;MATKKSSFSLRRPFWSLSGLLDQIFFLLAGAASFWLAWLVWREGWHSGGWWMVGLFVVVWLITAYLALPRLHRILSSLYVPNYFIGRTRTADGLLGDPVNLALRGSEAQVHQAMTAAGWTLAEEITVRSSWRMMVAILTRRSYPQAPVSSLFLFGRRQDFTYQQEVDGNPGKRHHVRFWRCPQGWLLPGGHRVDWLAAGTYDRSVGFSLFTLQITHKIDENTDIERDYIVQSALKARASIEVTTLKDFSTGYHSRNGGGDTIQTDGDLPVLEVGRVRANKSLIEERDEVILDATSHEVMPVAHDTLIQQFWSRRPPQIAFGVVAMFAALAVSIINTVVELLAIDQFHSQTVAELMVDGQVNDAAVIANWLIGSSIIIGVVWVITTIVLVSRTFSGSNRLRLVLMMISGLAVIANSFTLTIGKITWSTASTLLFIGLNIVAVLMFSSDAARRFTRARSQARRAARSH
;
A
#
# COMPACT_ATOMS: atom_id res chain seq x y z
N MET A 1 -19.53 -24.63 -26.65
CA MET A 1 -18.87 -24.99 -25.37
C MET A 1 -19.68 -24.33 -24.26
N ALA A 2 -20.38 -25.12 -23.45
CA ALA A 2 -21.40 -24.61 -22.51
C ALA A 2 -20.77 -23.69 -21.45
N THR A 3 -21.27 -22.46 -21.37
CA THR A 3 -21.01 -21.54 -20.25
C THR A 3 -21.59 -22.16 -18.99
N LYS A 4 -20.72 -22.68 -18.13
CA LYS A 4 -21.11 -23.19 -16.81
C LYS A 4 -21.62 -22.00 -15.99
N LYS A 5 -22.95 -21.83 -15.94
CA LYS A 5 -23.61 -20.99 -14.92
C LYS A 5 -23.33 -21.65 -13.57
N SER A 6 -22.33 -21.12 -12.85
CA SER A 6 -22.08 -21.48 -11.45
C SER A 6 -23.07 -20.71 -10.58
N SER A 7 -24.30 -21.19 -10.50
CA SER A 7 -25.20 -20.78 -9.44
C SER A 7 -24.65 -21.27 -8.09
N PHE A 8 -24.55 -20.35 -7.13
CA PHE A 8 -24.58 -20.64 -5.69
C PHE A 8 -23.41 -21.39 -5.02
N SER A 9 -22.27 -21.63 -5.68
CA SER A 9 -21.02 -21.89 -4.93
C SER A 9 -20.47 -20.56 -4.38
N LEU A 10 -21.20 -20.00 -3.42
CA LEU A 10 -20.81 -18.82 -2.67
C LEU A 10 -19.38 -18.99 -2.22
N ARG A 11 -18.53 -18.13 -2.80
CA ARG A 11 -17.19 -17.76 -2.40
C ARG A 11 -17.18 -17.45 -0.90
N ARG A 12 -17.20 -18.49 -0.06
CA ARG A 12 -16.57 -18.40 1.25
C ARG A 12 -15.12 -18.04 0.96
N PRO A 13 -14.51 -17.06 1.64
CA PRO A 13 -13.07 -16.95 1.60
C PRO A 13 -12.57 -18.29 2.14
N PHE A 14 -12.07 -19.17 1.26
CA PHE A 14 -11.27 -20.28 1.72
C PHE A 14 -10.06 -19.62 2.36
N TRP A 15 -10.10 -19.48 3.69
CA TRP A 15 -8.97 -19.10 4.50
C TRP A 15 -7.91 -20.17 4.30
N SER A 16 -7.12 -20.03 3.25
CA SER A 16 -5.90 -20.81 3.08
C SER A 16 -5.04 -20.59 4.32
N LEU A 17 -4.48 -21.65 4.91
CA LEU A 17 -3.68 -21.57 6.14
C LEU A 17 -2.62 -20.44 6.09
N SER A 18 -1.96 -20.28 4.95
CA SER A 18 -0.99 -19.19 4.77
C SER A 18 -1.61 -17.79 4.78
N GLY A 19 -2.85 -17.62 4.31
CA GLY A 19 -3.57 -16.34 4.38
C GLY A 19 -3.96 -15.99 5.81
N LEU A 20 -4.34 -16.97 6.62
CA LEU A 20 -4.58 -16.80 8.06
C LEU A 20 -3.28 -16.40 8.78
N LEU A 21 -2.17 -17.11 8.50
CA LEU A 21 -0.85 -16.77 9.06
C LEU A 21 -0.43 -15.34 8.68
N ASP A 22 -0.62 -14.93 7.43
CA ASP A 22 -0.33 -13.57 6.98
C ASP A 22 -1.10 -12.53 7.79
N GLN A 23 -2.37 -12.80 8.10
CA GLN A 23 -3.20 -11.90 8.90
C GLN A 23 -2.78 -11.88 10.38
N ILE A 24 -2.42 -13.03 10.96
CA ILE A 24 -1.87 -13.11 12.33
C ILE A 24 -0.58 -12.30 12.44
N PHE A 25 0.39 -12.51 11.53
CA PHE A 25 1.65 -11.76 11.54
C PHE A 25 1.44 -10.27 11.32
N PHE A 26 0.49 -9.90 10.47
CA PHE A 26 0.11 -8.51 10.29
C PHE A 26 -0.43 -7.91 11.60
N LEU A 27 -1.36 -8.58 12.28
CA LEU A 27 -1.93 -8.10 13.55
C LEU A 27 -0.86 -7.99 14.64
N LEU A 28 0.04 -8.97 14.74
CA LEU A 28 1.16 -8.96 15.68
C LEU A 28 2.13 -7.80 15.41
N ALA A 29 2.52 -7.59 14.14
CA ALA A 29 3.40 -6.48 13.78
C ALA A 29 2.72 -5.12 13.94
N GLY A 30 1.41 -5.03 13.69
CA GLY A 30 0.59 -3.87 13.99
C GLY A 30 0.62 -3.55 15.48
N ALA A 31 0.29 -4.52 16.33
CA ALA A 31 0.34 -4.38 17.79
C ALA A 31 1.75 -3.98 18.28
N ALA A 32 2.80 -4.61 17.75
CA ALA A 32 4.18 -4.27 18.07
C ALA A 32 4.55 -2.84 17.64
N SER A 33 4.04 -2.34 16.51
CA SER A 33 4.27 -0.96 16.08
C SER A 33 3.61 0.06 17.00
N PHE A 34 2.38 -0.21 17.47
CA PHE A 34 1.71 0.63 18.46
C PHE A 34 2.40 0.56 19.82
N TRP A 35 2.86 -0.62 20.22
CA TRP A 35 3.65 -0.80 21.44
C TRP A 35 4.96 0.01 21.38
N LEU A 36 5.68 -0.06 20.27
CA LEU A 36 6.88 0.73 20.04
C LEU A 36 6.58 2.24 20.09
N ALA A 37 5.47 2.68 19.48
CA ALA A 37 5.02 4.08 19.55
C ALA A 37 4.74 4.52 20.99
N TRP A 38 4.06 3.68 21.77
CA TRP A 38 3.82 3.93 23.19
C TRP A 38 5.11 4.02 24.00
N LEU A 39 6.07 3.11 23.79
CA LEU A 39 7.36 3.14 24.47
C LEU A 39 8.13 4.44 24.19
N VAL A 40 8.20 4.84 22.91
CA VAL A 40 8.89 6.07 22.49
C VAL A 40 8.18 7.32 23.02
N TRP A 41 6.85 7.33 23.02
CA TRP A 41 6.07 8.41 23.61
C TRP A 41 6.29 8.55 25.12
N ARG A 42 6.17 7.43 25.85
CA ARG A 42 6.38 7.37 27.30
C ARG A 42 7.76 7.87 27.69
N GLU A 43 8.79 7.38 27.02
CA GLU A 43 10.17 7.76 27.32
C GLU A 43 10.49 9.19 26.85
N GLY A 44 9.92 9.63 25.73
CA GLY A 44 10.12 10.98 25.21
C GLY A 44 9.78 12.07 26.24
N TRP A 45 8.72 11.85 27.03
CA TRP A 45 8.33 12.74 28.12
C TRP A 45 9.25 12.68 29.35
N HIS A 46 9.89 11.55 29.62
CA HIS A 46 10.73 11.36 30.80
C HIS A 46 12.19 11.79 30.58
N SER A 47 12.74 11.49 29.40
CA SER A 47 14.17 11.65 29.10
C SER A 47 14.53 12.97 28.41
N GLY A 48 13.58 13.62 27.73
CA GLY A 48 13.74 14.97 27.14
C GLY A 48 14.80 15.13 26.04
N GLY A 49 15.42 14.04 25.55
CA GLY A 49 16.50 14.12 24.57
C GLY A 49 16.03 14.35 23.13
N TRP A 50 16.66 15.26 22.39
CA TRP A 50 16.33 15.56 20.98
C TRP A 50 16.38 14.34 20.04
N TRP A 51 17.20 13.32 20.35
CA TRP A 51 17.25 12.08 19.58
C TRP A 51 15.92 11.30 19.61
N MET A 52 15.12 11.45 20.67
CA MET A 52 13.78 10.87 20.79
C MET A 52 12.80 11.48 19.80
N VAL A 53 13.01 12.72 19.37
CA VAL A 53 12.20 13.35 18.30
C VAL A 53 12.45 12.63 16.97
N GLY A 54 13.71 12.34 16.65
CA GLY A 54 14.07 11.56 15.45
C GLY A 54 13.45 10.17 15.48
N LEU A 55 13.54 9.49 16.63
CA LEU A 55 12.92 8.17 16.81
C LEU A 55 11.39 8.22 16.71
N PHE A 56 10.76 9.25 17.29
CA PHE A 56 9.32 9.48 17.19
C PHE A 56 8.90 9.63 15.73
N VAL A 57 9.63 10.37 14.91
CA VAL A 57 9.34 10.51 13.47
C VAL A 57 9.42 9.15 12.76
N VAL A 58 10.44 8.33 13.04
CA VAL A 58 10.57 6.99 12.45
C VAL A 58 9.38 6.11 12.84
N VAL A 59 9.01 6.09 14.13
CA VAL A 59 7.90 5.27 14.59
C VAL A 59 6.55 5.77 14.07
N TRP A 60 6.37 7.09 14.01
CA TRP A 60 5.20 7.70 13.38
C TRP A 60 5.09 7.29 11.90
N LEU A 61 6.18 7.30 11.14
CA LEU A 61 6.18 6.83 9.75
C LEU A 61 5.74 5.36 9.64
N ILE A 62 6.26 4.47 10.50
CA ILE A 62 5.88 3.05 10.52
C ILE A 62 4.38 2.91 10.83
N THR A 63 3.90 3.57 11.89
CA THR A 63 2.53 3.43 12.34
C THR A 63 1.54 4.06 11.35
N ALA A 64 1.77 5.29 10.91
CA ALA A 64 0.89 6.05 10.02
C ALA A 64 0.87 5.50 8.58
N TYR A 65 2.02 5.06 8.05
CA TYR A 65 2.11 4.63 6.64
C TYR A 65 2.00 3.13 6.44
N LEU A 66 2.22 2.30 7.46
CA LEU A 66 2.21 0.85 7.32
C LEU A 66 1.14 0.15 8.17
N ALA A 67 1.08 0.45 9.47
CA ALA A 67 0.20 -0.27 10.40
C ALA A 67 -1.27 0.20 10.32
N LEU A 68 -1.52 1.50 10.51
CA LEU A 68 -2.85 2.10 10.51
C LEU A 68 -3.64 1.86 9.21
N PRO A 69 -3.09 2.09 8.00
CA PRO A 69 -3.84 1.93 6.74
C PRO A 69 -4.37 0.52 6.57
N ARG A 70 -3.57 -0.47 6.96
CA ARG A 70 -3.95 -1.87 6.84
C ARG A 70 -4.91 -2.33 7.91
N LEU A 71 -4.77 -1.83 9.14
CA LEU A 71 -5.78 -2.07 10.18
C LEU A 71 -7.12 -1.53 9.70
N HIS A 72 -7.12 -0.31 9.14
CA HIS A 72 -8.30 0.29 8.53
C HIS A 72 -8.86 -0.60 7.42
N ARG A 73 -8.01 -1.17 6.56
CA ARG A 73 -8.43 -2.10 5.50
C ARG A 73 -9.11 -3.37 6.00
N ILE A 74 -8.65 -3.93 7.12
CA ILE A 74 -9.31 -5.08 7.73
C ILE A 74 -10.69 -4.66 8.26
N LEU A 75 -10.76 -3.53 8.96
CA LEU A 75 -12.03 -3.02 9.49
C LEU A 75 -13.01 -2.68 8.36
N SER A 76 -12.57 -1.98 7.32
CA SER A 76 -13.39 -1.59 6.17
C SER A 76 -13.91 -2.80 5.42
N SER A 77 -13.17 -3.91 5.35
CA SER A 77 -13.68 -5.15 4.77
C SER A 77 -14.87 -5.76 5.51
N LEU A 78 -15.13 -5.36 6.76
CA LEU A 78 -16.26 -5.84 7.56
C LEU A 78 -17.55 -5.04 7.27
N TYR A 79 -17.45 -3.73 7.01
CA TYR A 79 -18.62 -2.85 6.93
C TYR A 79 -18.80 -2.15 5.57
N VAL A 80 -17.74 -2.02 4.76
CA VAL A 80 -17.86 -1.40 3.43
C VAL A 80 -18.34 -2.47 2.45
N PRO A 81 -19.55 -2.30 1.87
CA PRO A 81 -20.09 -3.28 0.93
C PRO A 81 -19.16 -3.42 -0.28
N ASN A 82 -19.05 -4.63 -0.83
CA ASN A 82 -18.24 -4.89 -2.04
C ASN A 82 -19.03 -4.73 -3.36
N TYR A 83 -20.06 -3.86 -3.39
CA TYR A 83 -20.81 -3.54 -4.61
C TYR A 83 -20.71 -2.05 -4.99
N PHE A 84 -21.12 -1.72 -6.22
CA PHE A 84 -21.13 -0.36 -6.76
C PHE A 84 -22.20 0.48 -6.07
N ILE A 85 -21.79 1.61 -5.50
CA ILE A 85 -22.67 2.56 -4.79
C ILE A 85 -22.46 4.02 -5.25
N GLY A 86 -21.95 4.23 -6.47
CA GLY A 86 -21.60 5.58 -6.94
C GLY A 86 -20.41 6.22 -6.22
N ARG A 87 -19.62 5.43 -5.48
CA ARG A 87 -18.36 5.87 -4.85
C ARG A 87 -17.23 4.92 -5.18
N THR A 88 -16.05 5.50 -5.38
CA THR A 88 -14.80 4.75 -5.51
C THR A 88 -14.35 4.22 -4.15
N ARG A 89 -13.31 3.38 -4.13
CA ARG A 89 -12.65 2.94 -2.89
C ARG A 89 -11.16 3.23 -2.90
N THR A 90 -10.61 3.54 -1.73
CA THR A 90 -9.16 3.63 -1.54
C THR A 90 -8.52 2.24 -1.52
N ALA A 91 -7.19 2.17 -1.59
CA ALA A 91 -6.44 0.92 -1.38
C ALA A 91 -6.70 0.28 0.00
N ASP A 92 -7.10 1.11 0.98
CA ASP A 92 -7.48 0.71 2.33
C ASP A 92 -8.98 0.34 2.43
N GLY A 93 -9.68 0.25 1.30
CA GLY A 93 -11.08 -0.18 1.25
C GLY A 93 -12.09 0.85 1.77
N LEU A 94 -11.65 2.06 2.13
CA LEU A 94 -12.55 3.16 2.49
C LEU A 94 -13.28 3.71 1.28
N LEU A 95 -14.46 4.30 1.49
CA LEU A 95 -15.15 5.03 0.45
C LEU A 95 -14.33 6.27 0.06
N GLY A 96 -13.85 6.27 -1.18
CA GLY A 96 -13.08 7.35 -1.79
C GLY A 96 -13.99 8.39 -2.42
N ASP A 97 -13.53 8.98 -3.50
CA ASP A 97 -14.19 10.06 -4.22
C ASP A 97 -15.54 9.63 -4.82
N PRO A 98 -16.51 10.56 -4.93
CA PRO A 98 -17.77 10.33 -5.64
C PRO A 98 -17.50 10.01 -7.11
N VAL A 99 -18.28 9.08 -7.67
CA VAL A 99 -18.36 8.95 -9.13
C VAL A 99 -19.32 10.03 -9.60
N ASN A 100 -18.77 11.13 -10.11
CA ASN A 100 -19.50 12.36 -10.42
C ASN A 100 -19.51 12.71 -11.91
N LEU A 101 -18.95 11.85 -12.78
CA LEU A 101 -18.97 12.06 -14.21
C LEU A 101 -18.96 10.73 -14.97
N ALA A 102 -19.53 10.70 -16.16
CA ALA A 102 -19.47 9.55 -17.06
C ALA A 102 -19.23 10.00 -18.50
N LEU A 103 -18.83 9.06 -19.36
CA LEU A 103 -18.61 9.32 -20.77
C LEU A 103 -19.15 8.18 -21.63
N ARG A 104 -19.57 8.54 -22.84
CA ARG A 104 -19.94 7.60 -23.91
C ARG A 104 -19.03 7.81 -25.12
N GLY A 105 -18.33 6.74 -25.49
CA GLY A 105 -17.31 6.75 -26.54
C GLY A 105 -16.10 5.86 -26.22
N SER A 106 -15.20 5.78 -27.19
CA SER A 106 -13.97 4.98 -27.11
C SER A 106 -12.89 5.62 -26.24
N GLU A 107 -11.94 4.83 -25.74
CA GLU A 107 -10.78 5.31 -24.98
C GLU A 107 -10.02 6.44 -25.69
N ALA A 108 -9.75 6.25 -26.98
CA ALA A 108 -9.07 7.25 -27.81
C ALA A 108 -9.81 8.60 -27.84
N GLN A 109 -11.14 8.57 -27.83
CA GLN A 109 -11.97 9.77 -27.80
C GLN A 109 -11.93 10.47 -26.45
N VAL A 110 -11.92 9.71 -25.35
CA VAL A 110 -11.72 10.26 -24.00
C VAL A 110 -10.36 10.95 -23.91
N HIS A 111 -9.28 10.27 -24.33
CA HIS A 111 -7.95 10.85 -24.34
C HIS A 111 -7.89 12.14 -25.16
N GLN A 112 -8.51 12.14 -26.34
CA GLN A 112 -8.52 13.29 -27.21
C GLN A 112 -9.35 14.46 -26.65
N ALA A 113 -10.45 14.19 -25.96
CA ALA A 113 -11.27 15.20 -25.29
C ALA A 113 -10.49 15.85 -24.15
N MET A 114 -9.86 15.05 -23.28
CA MET A 114 -9.13 15.54 -22.12
C MET A 114 -7.86 16.33 -22.52
N THR A 115 -7.06 15.80 -23.44
CA THR A 115 -5.85 16.48 -23.92
C THR A 115 -6.15 17.78 -24.65
N ALA A 116 -7.24 17.83 -25.44
CA ALA A 116 -7.68 19.08 -26.08
C ALA A 116 -8.13 20.13 -25.05
N ALA A 117 -8.64 19.69 -23.89
CA ALA A 117 -9.00 20.56 -22.78
C ALA A 117 -7.81 20.98 -21.88
N GLY A 118 -6.57 20.67 -22.28
CA GLY A 118 -5.37 21.09 -21.55
C GLY A 118 -5.00 20.18 -20.36
N TRP A 119 -5.69 19.05 -20.19
CA TRP A 119 -5.39 18.10 -19.14
C TRP A 119 -4.16 17.25 -19.49
N THR A 120 -3.32 17.01 -18.49
CA THR A 120 -2.11 16.21 -18.62
C THR A 120 -2.33 14.80 -18.10
N LEU A 121 -1.95 13.78 -18.88
CA LEU A 121 -2.02 12.38 -18.44
C LEU A 121 -1.00 12.12 -17.33
N ALA A 122 -1.44 11.57 -16.21
CA ALA A 122 -0.58 11.22 -15.07
C ALA A 122 0.24 9.95 -15.38
N GLU A 123 1.49 9.91 -14.92
CA GLU A 123 2.31 8.71 -15.00
C GLU A 123 1.77 7.61 -14.06
N GLU A 124 2.00 6.35 -14.42
CA GLU A 124 1.73 5.23 -13.52
C GLU A 124 2.67 5.23 -12.32
N ILE A 125 2.17 4.79 -11.16
CA ILE A 125 2.99 4.55 -9.96
C ILE A 125 3.99 3.41 -10.23
N THR A 126 5.22 3.80 -10.57
CA THR A 126 6.41 2.96 -10.73
C THR A 126 7.54 3.45 -9.84
N VAL A 127 8.54 2.60 -9.54
CA VAL A 127 9.74 3.00 -8.77
C VAL A 127 10.38 4.28 -9.33
N ARG A 128 10.45 4.39 -10.67
CA ARG A 128 10.99 5.56 -11.37
C ARG A 128 10.14 6.81 -11.13
N SER A 129 8.83 6.74 -11.33
CA SER A 129 7.92 7.87 -11.11
C SER A 129 7.86 8.30 -9.64
N SER A 130 7.88 7.35 -8.69
CA SER A 130 7.89 7.63 -7.25
C SER A 130 9.19 8.30 -6.83
N TRP A 131 10.33 7.89 -7.38
CA TRP A 131 11.60 8.57 -7.15
C TRP A 131 11.59 10.01 -7.70
N ARG A 132 11.12 10.20 -8.94
CA ARG A 132 10.96 11.54 -9.53
C ARG A 132 10.03 12.43 -8.71
N MET A 133 8.92 11.88 -8.22
CA MET A 133 8.00 12.57 -7.32
C MET A 133 8.69 13.00 -6.03
N MET A 134 9.43 12.11 -5.36
CA MET A 134 10.17 12.46 -4.14
C MET A 134 11.19 13.58 -4.40
N VAL A 135 11.95 13.50 -5.50
CA VAL A 135 12.90 14.56 -5.88
C VAL A 135 12.18 15.87 -6.16
N ALA A 136 11.04 15.85 -6.86
CA ALA A 136 10.24 17.04 -7.15
C ALA A 136 9.71 17.71 -5.86
N ILE A 137 9.23 16.92 -4.90
CA ILE A 137 8.78 17.40 -3.59
C ILE A 137 9.94 18.04 -2.82
N LEU A 138 11.09 17.36 -2.73
CA LEU A 138 12.27 17.85 -2.00
C LEU A 138 12.86 19.11 -2.63
N THR A 139 12.85 19.21 -3.96
CA THR A 139 13.35 20.37 -4.70
C THR A 139 12.29 21.46 -4.93
N ARG A 140 11.05 21.26 -4.46
CA ARG A 140 9.90 22.14 -4.67
C ARG A 140 9.67 22.52 -6.14
N ARG A 141 9.91 21.57 -7.05
CA ARG A 141 9.72 21.75 -8.50
C ARG A 141 8.34 21.24 -8.94
N SER A 142 7.76 21.88 -9.94
CA SER A 142 6.53 21.40 -10.58
C SER A 142 6.78 20.05 -11.25
N TYR A 143 5.80 19.15 -11.13
CA TYR A 143 5.78 17.85 -11.81
C TYR A 143 4.37 17.61 -12.37
N PRO A 144 4.07 18.14 -13.57
CA PRO A 144 2.72 18.10 -14.15
C PRO A 144 2.21 16.69 -14.50
N GLN A 145 3.10 15.71 -14.64
CA GLN A 145 2.77 14.30 -14.89
C GLN A 145 2.93 13.42 -13.63
N ALA A 146 3.01 14.05 -12.46
CA ALA A 146 3.08 13.38 -11.16
C ALA A 146 2.10 12.20 -11.06
N PRO A 147 2.55 11.02 -10.58
CA PRO A 147 1.65 9.90 -10.37
C PRO A 147 0.63 10.20 -9.27
N VAL A 148 -0.62 9.82 -9.51
CA VAL A 148 -1.74 10.03 -8.58
C VAL A 148 -2.07 8.74 -7.82
N SER A 149 -2.49 8.86 -6.57
CA SER A 149 -2.93 7.74 -5.75
C SER A 149 -4.02 6.91 -6.44
N SER A 150 -3.98 5.59 -6.20
CA SER A 150 -4.90 4.65 -6.81
C SER A 150 -6.26 4.64 -6.10
N LEU A 151 -7.33 4.75 -6.89
CA LEU A 151 -8.70 4.49 -6.45
C LEU A 151 -9.26 3.30 -7.22
N PHE A 152 -10.24 2.65 -6.62
CA PHE A 152 -10.78 1.40 -7.10
C PHE A 152 -12.27 1.53 -7.37
N LEU A 153 -12.70 1.01 -8.51
CA LEU A 153 -14.09 0.85 -8.91
C LEU A 153 -14.20 -0.50 -9.62
N PHE A 154 -15.31 -1.22 -9.47
CA PHE A 154 -15.45 -2.57 -10.02
C PHE A 154 -14.38 -3.56 -9.53
N GLY A 155 -13.78 -3.28 -8.37
CA GLY A 155 -12.68 -4.05 -7.79
C GLY A 155 -11.34 -3.91 -8.54
N ARG A 156 -11.24 -3.05 -9.56
CA ARG A 156 -10.02 -2.75 -10.32
C ARG A 156 -9.53 -1.32 -10.06
N ARG A 157 -8.22 -1.12 -10.22
CA ARG A 157 -7.61 0.22 -10.21
C ARG A 157 -8.17 1.04 -11.39
N GLN A 158 -8.16 2.36 -11.27
CA GLN A 158 -8.44 3.24 -12.39
C GLN A 158 -7.57 2.92 -13.61
N ASP A 159 -8.14 3.16 -14.78
CA ASP A 159 -7.53 2.91 -16.08
C ASP A 159 -6.49 3.95 -16.45
N PHE A 160 -6.84 5.21 -16.27
CA PHE A 160 -5.96 6.35 -16.44
C PHE A 160 -6.43 7.50 -15.56
N THR A 161 -5.55 8.50 -15.39
CA THR A 161 -5.83 9.69 -14.59
C THR A 161 -5.30 10.90 -15.33
N TYR A 162 -6.11 11.94 -15.39
CA TYR A 162 -5.75 13.24 -15.92
C TYR A 162 -5.63 14.24 -14.79
N GLN A 163 -4.69 15.17 -14.90
CA GLN A 163 -4.49 16.23 -13.92
C GLN A 163 -4.13 17.55 -14.58
N GLN A 164 -4.42 18.64 -13.88
CA GLN A 164 -4.09 20.00 -14.27
C GLN A 164 -3.61 20.77 -13.04
N GLU A 165 -2.36 21.25 -13.10
CA GLU A 165 -1.77 22.04 -12.02
C GLU A 165 -2.29 23.48 -12.07
N VAL A 166 -2.61 24.05 -10.89
CA VAL A 166 -3.11 25.42 -10.79
C VAL A 166 -1.94 26.36 -10.47
N ASP A 167 -1.72 27.35 -11.32
CA ASP A 167 -0.78 28.47 -11.11
C ASP A 167 0.64 28.05 -10.70
N GLY A 168 1.13 26.90 -11.18
CA GLY A 168 2.46 26.38 -10.83
C GLY A 168 2.59 25.91 -9.38
N ASN A 169 1.48 25.77 -8.65
CA ASN A 169 1.47 25.32 -7.27
C ASN A 169 1.23 23.81 -7.19
N PRO A 170 2.22 23.01 -6.75
CA PRO A 170 2.06 21.56 -6.67
C PRO A 170 1.04 21.12 -5.61
N GLY A 171 0.68 22.00 -4.66
CA GLY A 171 -0.31 21.74 -3.63
C GLY A 171 -1.76 21.95 -4.06
N LYS A 172 -2.01 22.49 -5.27
CA LYS A 172 -3.36 22.76 -5.80
C LYS A 172 -3.53 22.19 -7.21
N ARG A 173 -4.37 21.17 -7.34
CA ARG A 173 -4.46 20.41 -8.60
C ARG A 173 -5.87 19.89 -8.83
N HIS A 174 -6.33 20.08 -10.06
CA HIS A 174 -7.50 19.39 -10.60
C HIS A 174 -7.09 17.98 -11.00
N HIS A 175 -7.90 16.98 -10.71
CA HIS A 175 -7.63 15.63 -11.18
C HIS A 175 -8.91 14.83 -11.42
N VAL A 176 -8.89 13.99 -12.44
CA VAL A 176 -10.01 13.12 -12.80
C VAL A 176 -9.50 11.73 -13.17
N ARG A 177 -10.06 10.72 -12.50
CA ARG A 177 -9.74 9.30 -12.69
C ARG A 177 -10.85 8.66 -13.50
N PHE A 178 -10.50 7.73 -14.40
CA PHE A 178 -11.45 7.05 -15.29
C PHE A 178 -11.39 5.54 -15.11
N TRP A 179 -12.54 4.89 -15.23
CA TRP A 179 -12.72 3.45 -15.24
C TRP A 179 -13.58 3.05 -16.42
N ARG A 180 -13.14 2.07 -17.20
CA ARG A 180 -13.96 1.47 -18.25
C ARG A 180 -15.15 0.77 -17.60
N CYS A 181 -16.36 1.08 -18.05
CA CYS A 181 -17.53 0.33 -17.66
C CYS A 181 -17.48 -1.06 -18.30
N PRO A 182 -17.72 -2.13 -17.52
CA PRO A 182 -17.77 -3.47 -18.09
C PRO A 182 -18.86 -3.61 -19.14
N GLN A 183 -18.67 -4.51 -20.10
CA GLN A 183 -19.67 -4.74 -21.13
C GLN A 183 -21.01 -5.18 -20.51
N GLY A 184 -22.10 -4.59 -20.99
CA GLY A 184 -23.44 -4.91 -20.51
C GLY A 184 -23.83 -4.27 -19.18
N TRP A 185 -22.88 -3.65 -18.46
CA TRP A 185 -23.14 -2.97 -17.19
C TRP A 185 -24.18 -1.84 -17.35
N LEU A 186 -25.09 -1.75 -16.37
CA LEU A 186 -26.15 -0.75 -16.32
C LEU A 186 -26.01 0.08 -15.05
N LEU A 187 -26.13 1.40 -15.19
CA LEU A 187 -26.29 2.31 -14.06
C LEU A 187 -27.74 2.24 -13.54
N PRO A 188 -28.02 2.79 -12.34
CA PRO A 188 -29.39 3.02 -11.88
C PRO A 188 -30.25 3.67 -12.97
N GLY A 189 -31.51 3.28 -13.07
CA GLY A 189 -32.40 3.72 -14.16
C GLY A 189 -32.18 3.04 -15.51
N GLY A 190 -31.25 2.07 -15.60
CA GLY A 190 -31.00 1.31 -16.84
C GLY A 190 -30.13 2.06 -17.86
N HIS A 191 -29.45 3.13 -17.44
CA HIS A 191 -28.58 3.90 -18.33
C HIS A 191 -27.28 3.14 -18.64
N ARG A 192 -26.86 3.21 -19.90
CA ARG A 192 -25.56 2.69 -20.37
C ARG A 192 -24.55 3.82 -20.48
N VAL A 193 -23.33 3.57 -20.02
CA VAL A 193 -22.18 4.46 -20.23
C VAL A 193 -20.95 3.60 -20.51
N ASP A 194 -19.95 4.19 -21.17
CA ASP A 194 -18.70 3.52 -21.53
C ASP A 194 -17.62 3.69 -20.46
N TRP A 195 -17.66 4.83 -19.76
CA TRP A 195 -16.70 5.21 -18.74
C TRP A 195 -17.41 5.85 -17.56
N LEU A 196 -16.91 5.54 -16.37
CA LEU A 196 -17.20 6.31 -15.16
C LEU A 196 -15.95 7.04 -14.72
N ALA A 197 -16.14 8.20 -14.11
CA ALA A 197 -15.07 9.03 -13.65
C ALA A 197 -15.36 9.66 -12.29
N ALA A 198 -14.28 9.96 -11.58
CA ALA A 198 -14.29 10.68 -10.33
C ALA A 198 -13.33 11.87 -10.46
N GLY A 199 -13.91 13.07 -10.53
CA GLY A 199 -13.21 14.34 -10.58
C GLY A 199 -13.16 15.01 -9.21
N THR A 200 -11.97 15.39 -8.74
CA THR A 200 -11.77 16.04 -7.45
C THR A 200 -10.68 17.12 -7.52
N TYR A 201 -10.85 18.19 -6.73
CA TYR A 201 -9.91 19.30 -6.64
C TYR A 201 -9.12 19.22 -5.34
N ASP A 202 -7.80 19.14 -5.44
CA ASP A 202 -6.91 19.22 -4.27
C ASP A 202 -6.67 20.70 -3.93
N ARG A 203 -7.07 21.14 -2.74
CA ARG A 203 -6.92 22.54 -2.29
C ARG A 203 -5.66 22.82 -1.50
N SER A 204 -5.08 21.80 -0.85
CA SER A 204 -3.88 21.92 -0.02
C SER A 204 -3.26 20.55 0.30
N VAL A 205 -2.05 20.54 0.85
CA VAL A 205 -1.45 19.35 1.49
C VAL A 205 -1.71 19.42 2.99
N GLY A 206 -2.12 18.32 3.61
CA GLY A 206 -2.39 18.24 5.05
C GLY A 206 -2.32 16.81 5.58
N PHE A 207 -2.79 16.60 6.81
CA PHE A 207 -2.84 15.27 7.41
C PHE A 207 -4.21 14.60 7.23
N SER A 208 -4.21 13.30 6.91
CA SER A 208 -5.38 12.44 6.94
C SER A 208 -5.84 12.29 8.38
N LEU A 209 -7.14 12.48 8.63
CA LEU A 209 -7.70 12.36 9.98
C LEU A 209 -7.75 10.90 10.45
N PHE A 210 -7.76 9.94 9.52
CA PHE A 210 -7.88 8.52 9.85
C PHE A 210 -6.54 7.80 9.97
N THR A 211 -5.53 8.24 9.22
CA THR A 211 -4.24 7.54 9.14
C THR A 211 -3.06 8.38 9.60
N LEU A 212 -3.26 9.67 9.92
CA LEU A 212 -2.21 10.63 10.24
C LEU A 212 -1.14 10.78 9.13
N GLN A 213 -1.45 10.31 7.92
CA GLN A 213 -0.57 10.43 6.77
C GLN A 213 -0.66 11.82 6.17
N ILE A 214 0.45 12.30 5.63
CA ILE A 214 0.43 13.47 4.75
C ILE A 214 -0.29 13.08 3.45
N THR A 215 -1.38 13.78 3.15
CA THR A 215 -2.24 13.60 1.98
C THR A 215 -2.66 14.96 1.42
N HIS A 216 -3.10 14.99 0.17
CA HIS A 216 -3.84 16.14 -0.33
C HIS A 216 -5.20 16.21 0.36
N LYS A 217 -5.65 17.45 0.57
CA LYS A 217 -6.98 17.80 1.04
C LYS A 217 -7.83 18.12 -0.16
N ILE A 218 -8.90 17.37 -0.32
CA ILE A 218 -9.88 17.60 -1.38
C ILE A 218 -10.80 18.75 -0.96
N ASP A 219 -11.26 19.53 -1.94
CA ASP A 219 -12.30 20.53 -1.75
C ASP A 219 -13.63 19.87 -1.40
N GLU A 220 -14.40 20.52 -0.52
CA GLU A 220 -15.65 19.96 -0.05
C GLU A 220 -16.68 19.81 -1.17
N ASN A 221 -16.76 20.79 -2.08
CA ASN A 221 -17.77 20.77 -3.12
C ASN A 221 -17.22 20.12 -4.39
N THR A 222 -17.48 18.81 -4.52
CA THR A 222 -17.02 18.03 -5.67
C THR A 222 -17.76 18.36 -6.97
N ASP A 223 -18.90 19.04 -6.89
CA ASP A 223 -19.67 19.43 -8.06
C ASP A 223 -19.03 20.62 -8.78
N ILE A 224 -18.36 21.52 -8.04
CA ILE A 224 -17.57 22.61 -8.65
C ILE A 224 -16.49 22.04 -9.57
N GLU A 225 -15.79 21.01 -9.09
CA GLU A 225 -14.76 20.34 -9.89
C GLU A 225 -15.34 19.57 -11.07
N ARG A 226 -16.43 18.83 -10.85
CA ARG A 226 -17.17 18.15 -11.91
C ARG A 226 -17.54 19.13 -13.03
N ASP A 227 -18.11 20.27 -12.66
CA ASP A 227 -18.57 21.28 -13.60
C ASP A 227 -17.39 21.97 -14.30
N TYR A 228 -16.25 22.15 -13.62
CA TYR A 228 -15.00 22.61 -14.23
C TYR A 228 -14.52 21.64 -15.32
N ILE A 229 -14.49 20.33 -15.03
CA ILE A 229 -14.11 19.29 -16.00
C ILE A 229 -15.04 19.35 -17.22
N VAL A 230 -16.36 19.34 -16.99
CA VAL A 230 -17.36 19.39 -18.06
C VAL A 230 -17.20 20.64 -18.92
N GLN A 231 -17.08 21.82 -18.29
CA GLN A 231 -16.90 23.08 -19.00
C GLN A 231 -15.58 23.13 -19.78
N SER A 232 -14.50 22.59 -19.23
CA SER A 232 -13.20 22.52 -19.92
C SER A 232 -13.28 21.68 -21.20
N ALA A 233 -13.98 20.54 -21.15
CA ALA A 233 -14.20 19.67 -22.31
C ALA A 233 -15.08 20.35 -23.38
N LEU A 234 -16.20 20.97 -22.97
CA LEU A 234 -17.10 21.68 -23.87
C LEU A 234 -16.42 22.87 -24.57
N LYS A 235 -15.62 23.65 -23.83
CA LYS A 235 -14.84 24.76 -24.40
C LYS A 235 -13.79 24.28 -25.40
N ALA A 236 -13.17 23.13 -25.13
CA ALA A 236 -12.14 22.57 -26.00
C ALA A 236 -12.68 22.04 -27.33
N ARG A 237 -13.88 21.44 -27.33
CA ARG A 237 -14.47 20.83 -28.52
C ARG A 237 -15.99 20.99 -28.56
N ALA A 238 -16.47 21.74 -29.53
CA ALA A 238 -17.90 21.91 -29.83
C ALA A 238 -18.63 20.60 -30.22
N SER A 239 -17.91 19.53 -30.56
CA SER A 239 -18.50 18.23 -30.88
C SER A 239 -18.93 17.41 -29.65
N ILE A 240 -18.61 17.88 -28.44
CA ILE A 240 -18.96 17.22 -27.18
C ILE A 240 -20.30 17.78 -26.71
N GLU A 241 -21.23 16.88 -26.42
CA GLU A 241 -22.53 17.22 -25.81
C GLU A 241 -22.58 16.64 -24.38
N VAL A 242 -23.51 17.11 -23.56
CA VAL A 242 -23.68 16.62 -22.18
C VAL A 242 -25.13 16.22 -21.96
N THR A 243 -25.33 15.00 -21.48
CA THR A 243 -26.61 14.51 -20.97
C THR A 243 -26.50 14.31 -19.47
N THR A 244 -27.31 15.00 -18.67
CA THR A 244 -27.28 14.82 -17.20
C THR A 244 -28.26 13.74 -16.77
N LEU A 245 -27.75 12.71 -16.09
CA LEU A 245 -28.59 11.77 -15.35
C LEU A 245 -28.88 12.38 -13.98
N LYS A 246 -30.10 12.90 -13.82
CA LYS A 246 -30.56 13.45 -12.55
C LYS A 246 -30.77 12.36 -11.52
N ASP A 247 -30.48 12.67 -10.25
CA ASP A 247 -30.69 11.76 -9.12
C ASP A 247 -30.00 10.39 -9.33
N PHE A 248 -28.85 10.39 -10.02
CA PHE A 248 -28.05 9.17 -10.22
C PHE A 248 -27.66 8.53 -8.89
N SER A 249 -27.36 9.38 -7.92
CA SER A 249 -27.36 9.06 -6.50
C SER A 249 -28.18 10.11 -5.75
N THR A 250 -28.61 9.80 -4.55
CA THR A 250 -29.10 10.84 -3.64
C THR A 250 -27.97 11.83 -3.37
N GLY A 251 -28.21 13.14 -3.44
CA GLY A 251 -27.24 14.12 -2.94
C GLY A 251 -26.85 13.82 -1.49
N TYR A 252 -25.58 14.04 -1.13
CA TYR A 252 -25.09 13.72 0.21
C TYR A 252 -23.96 14.63 0.68
N HIS A 253 -23.85 14.70 2.00
CA HIS A 253 -22.72 15.25 2.72
C HIS A 253 -22.03 14.11 3.48
N SER A 254 -20.75 13.90 3.24
CA SER A 254 -20.01 12.76 3.80
C SER A 254 -18.54 13.09 3.99
N ARG A 255 -17.73 12.06 4.26
CA ARG A 255 -16.28 12.14 4.21
C ARG A 255 -15.69 11.14 3.21
N ASN A 256 -14.53 11.46 2.63
CA ASN A 256 -13.73 10.51 1.85
C ASN A 256 -12.83 9.66 2.75
N GLY A 257 -12.11 8.71 2.14
CA GLY A 257 -11.17 7.84 2.84
C GLY A 257 -9.96 8.56 3.47
N GLY A 258 -9.70 9.83 3.12
CA GLY A 258 -8.72 10.70 3.77
C GLY A 258 -9.29 11.49 4.97
N GLY A 259 -10.61 11.46 5.16
CA GLY A 259 -11.32 12.20 6.20
C GLY A 259 -11.75 13.62 5.79
N ASP A 260 -11.63 13.97 4.52
CA ASP A 260 -12.07 15.26 3.99
C ASP A 260 -13.57 15.25 3.74
N THR A 261 -14.24 16.36 4.04
CA THR A 261 -15.67 16.51 3.77
C THR A 261 -15.93 16.49 2.27
N ILE A 262 -17.03 15.87 1.85
CA ILE A 262 -17.55 15.89 0.48
C ILE A 262 -19.01 16.32 0.52
N GLN A 263 -19.39 17.16 -0.42
CA GLN A 263 -20.75 17.52 -0.79
C GLN A 263 -20.95 17.30 -2.29
N THR A 264 -22.05 16.63 -2.64
CA THR A 264 -22.51 16.48 -4.03
C THR A 264 -24.03 16.50 -4.11
N ASP A 265 -24.57 17.07 -5.20
CA ASP A 265 -25.99 17.07 -5.58
C ASP A 265 -26.50 15.67 -5.98
N GLY A 266 -25.59 14.76 -6.35
CA GLY A 266 -25.89 13.38 -6.74
C GLY A 266 -26.18 13.18 -8.23
N ASP A 267 -26.14 14.25 -9.03
CA ASP A 267 -26.33 14.21 -10.48
C ASP A 267 -25.06 13.70 -11.21
N LEU A 268 -25.27 12.97 -12.31
CA LEU A 268 -24.19 12.42 -13.13
C LEU A 268 -24.24 12.97 -14.56
N PRO A 269 -23.48 14.04 -14.89
CA PRO A 269 -23.27 14.47 -16.26
C PRO A 269 -22.53 13.41 -17.08
N VAL A 270 -23.08 13.08 -18.23
CA VAL A 270 -22.53 12.15 -19.22
C VAL A 270 -22.02 12.95 -20.41
N LEU A 271 -20.71 12.97 -20.62
CA LEU A 271 -20.09 13.57 -21.80
C LEU A 271 -20.21 12.63 -23.01
N GLU A 272 -20.87 13.11 -24.04
CA GLU A 272 -21.04 12.41 -25.32
C GLU A 272 -19.81 12.70 -26.21
N VAL A 273 -18.77 11.88 -26.07
CA VAL A 273 -17.50 12.06 -26.80
C VAL A 273 -17.42 11.23 -28.09
N GLY A 274 -18.50 10.51 -28.44
CA GLY A 274 -18.57 9.65 -29.63
C GLY A 274 -18.35 10.37 -30.97
N ARG A 275 -18.53 11.70 -31.03
CA ARG A 275 -18.29 12.52 -32.23
C ARG A 275 -16.89 13.14 -32.27
N VAL A 276 -16.08 12.97 -31.22
CA VAL A 276 -14.69 13.44 -31.19
C VAL A 276 -13.87 12.62 -32.19
N ARG A 277 -13.20 13.31 -33.13
CA ARG A 277 -12.23 12.67 -34.04
C ARG A 277 -10.98 12.31 -33.23
N ALA A 278 -10.71 11.02 -33.08
CA ALA A 278 -9.55 10.50 -32.37
C ALA A 278 -8.74 9.55 -33.28
N ASN A 279 -7.42 9.51 -33.06
CA ASN A 279 -6.54 8.56 -33.74
C ASN A 279 -6.71 7.16 -33.13
N LYS A 280 -7.02 6.15 -33.96
CA LYS A 280 -7.20 4.76 -33.52
C LYS A 280 -5.94 4.14 -32.91
N SER A 281 -4.76 4.75 -33.09
CA SER A 281 -3.51 4.29 -32.48
C SER A 281 -3.47 4.40 -30.94
N LEU A 282 -4.47 5.02 -30.31
CA LEU A 282 -4.60 5.17 -28.85
C LEU A 282 -5.52 4.12 -28.21
N ILE A 283 -5.94 3.09 -28.95
CA ILE A 283 -6.75 2.00 -28.39
C ILE A 283 -5.79 0.98 -27.76
N GLU A 284 -5.64 1.01 -26.44
CA GLU A 284 -5.14 -0.17 -25.72
C GLU A 284 -6.28 -1.17 -25.59
N GLU A 285 -6.09 -2.41 -26.05
CA GLU A 285 -6.98 -3.51 -25.67
C GLU A 285 -6.85 -3.74 -24.17
N ARG A 286 -7.86 -3.34 -23.41
CA ARG A 286 -7.91 -3.53 -21.95
C ARG A 286 -8.83 -4.69 -21.63
N ASP A 287 -8.34 -5.64 -20.83
CA ASP A 287 -9.15 -6.77 -20.39
C ASP A 287 -10.30 -6.34 -19.47
N GLU A 288 -11.49 -6.84 -19.77
CA GLU A 288 -12.75 -6.53 -19.09
C GLU A 288 -12.95 -7.42 -17.85
N VAL A 289 -12.12 -7.23 -16.81
CA VAL A 289 -12.25 -8.00 -15.57
C VAL A 289 -12.96 -7.17 -14.49
N ILE A 290 -14.09 -7.69 -13.99
CA ILE A 290 -14.76 -7.19 -12.78
C ILE A 290 -14.29 -8.03 -11.59
N LEU A 291 -13.81 -7.37 -10.54
CA LEU A 291 -13.31 -8.02 -9.33
C LEU A 291 -14.20 -7.76 -8.09
N ASP A 292 -15.23 -6.94 -8.22
CA ASP A 292 -16.22 -6.71 -7.16
C ASP A 292 -17.39 -7.72 -7.22
N ALA A 293 -18.26 -7.69 -6.20
CA ALA A 293 -19.33 -8.67 -6.05
C ALA A 293 -20.54 -8.42 -6.98
N THR A 294 -20.48 -7.41 -7.85
CA THR A 294 -21.63 -7.01 -8.66
C THR A 294 -21.76 -7.74 -9.99
N SER A 295 -20.71 -8.42 -10.42
CA SER A 295 -20.80 -9.32 -11.57
C SER A 295 -21.06 -10.74 -11.11
N HIS A 296 -22.22 -11.26 -11.51
CA HIS A 296 -22.62 -12.63 -11.18
C HIS A 296 -22.33 -13.63 -12.29
N GLU A 297 -21.84 -13.21 -13.47
CA GLU A 297 -22.04 -14.04 -14.66
C GLU A 297 -20.79 -14.56 -15.38
N VAL A 298 -19.61 -13.93 -15.34
CA VAL A 298 -18.45 -14.47 -16.10
C VAL A 298 -17.11 -14.17 -15.43
N MET A 299 -16.33 -15.22 -15.10
CA MET A 299 -14.89 -15.10 -14.94
C MET A 299 -14.26 -15.14 -16.34
N PRO A 300 -13.54 -14.11 -16.80
CA PRO A 300 -12.94 -14.12 -18.12
C PRO A 300 -11.93 -15.26 -18.23
N VAL A 301 -11.86 -15.91 -19.40
CA VAL A 301 -10.97 -17.07 -19.65
C VAL A 301 -9.49 -16.71 -19.40
N ALA A 302 -9.13 -15.43 -19.53
CA ALA A 302 -7.82 -14.88 -19.24
C ALA A 302 -7.60 -14.47 -17.76
N HIS A 303 -8.53 -14.73 -16.83
CA HIS A 303 -8.42 -14.26 -15.44
C HIS A 303 -7.13 -14.74 -14.76
N ASP A 304 -6.79 -16.02 -14.90
CA ASP A 304 -5.60 -16.58 -14.26
C ASP A 304 -4.29 -16.11 -14.92
N THR A 305 -4.27 -15.94 -16.25
CA THR A 305 -3.11 -15.42 -17.00
C THR A 305 -2.91 -13.92 -16.73
N LEU A 306 -3.98 -13.14 -16.59
CA LEU A 306 -3.92 -11.73 -16.22
C LEU A 306 -3.41 -11.52 -14.80
N ILE A 307 -3.94 -12.29 -13.84
CA ILE A 307 -3.42 -12.30 -12.47
C ILE A 307 -1.92 -12.65 -12.51
N GLN A 308 -1.49 -13.65 -13.28
CA GLN A 308 -0.07 -13.97 -13.43
C GLN A 308 0.76 -12.84 -14.08
N GLN A 309 0.24 -12.14 -15.09
CA GLN A 309 0.93 -11.00 -15.72
C GLN A 309 1.05 -9.80 -14.78
N PHE A 310 -0.03 -9.42 -14.07
CA PHE A 310 -0.02 -8.36 -13.06
C PHE A 310 0.99 -8.64 -11.94
N TRP A 311 1.09 -9.90 -11.50
CA TRP A 311 2.01 -10.30 -10.43
C TRP A 311 3.34 -10.87 -10.94
N SER A 312 3.67 -10.71 -12.22
CA SER A 312 4.99 -11.02 -12.75
C SER A 312 6.04 -9.99 -12.29
N ARG A 313 5.61 -8.72 -12.15
CA ARG A 313 6.41 -7.62 -11.63
C ARG A 313 6.52 -7.72 -10.10
N ARG A 314 7.72 -7.45 -9.58
CA ARG A 314 7.98 -7.50 -8.13
C ARG A 314 7.23 -6.33 -7.47
N PRO A 315 6.30 -6.59 -6.54
CA PRO A 315 5.58 -5.52 -5.87
C PRO A 315 6.55 -4.73 -4.98
N PRO A 316 6.38 -3.40 -4.83
CA PRO A 316 7.26 -2.57 -3.99
C PRO A 316 7.40 -3.09 -2.57
N GLN A 317 6.36 -3.71 -2.01
CA GLN A 317 6.38 -4.27 -0.65
C GLN A 317 7.45 -5.36 -0.50
N ILE A 318 7.69 -6.20 -1.51
CA ILE A 318 8.77 -7.20 -1.44
C ILE A 318 10.13 -6.51 -1.45
N ALA A 319 10.32 -5.47 -2.28
CA ALA A 319 11.57 -4.73 -2.34
C ALA A 319 11.86 -3.98 -1.03
N PHE A 320 10.88 -3.23 -0.50
CA PHE A 320 11.03 -2.52 0.77
C PHE A 320 11.21 -3.47 1.95
N GLY A 321 10.52 -4.60 1.99
CA GLY A 321 10.75 -5.63 3.02
C GLY A 321 12.17 -6.19 2.97
N VAL A 322 12.72 -6.42 1.76
CA VAL A 322 14.11 -6.87 1.58
C VAL A 322 15.11 -5.81 2.04
N VAL A 323 14.89 -4.54 1.69
CA VAL A 323 15.74 -3.42 2.15
C VAL A 323 15.71 -3.32 3.67
N ALA A 324 14.52 -3.39 4.28
CA ALA A 324 14.38 -3.37 5.74
C ALA A 324 15.12 -4.54 6.40
N MET A 325 15.06 -5.74 5.82
CA MET A 325 15.80 -6.90 6.34
C MET A 325 17.31 -6.75 6.20
N PHE A 326 17.82 -6.22 5.09
CA PHE A 326 19.26 -5.96 4.95
C PHE A 326 19.73 -4.86 5.89
N ALA A 327 18.91 -3.84 6.13
CA ALA A 327 19.21 -2.83 7.13
C ALA A 327 19.21 -3.42 8.55
N ALA A 328 18.24 -4.27 8.90
CA ALA A 328 18.20 -4.95 10.20
C ALA A 328 19.42 -5.86 10.38
N LEU A 329 19.80 -6.56 9.32
CA LEU A 329 21.00 -7.40 9.28
C LEU A 329 22.27 -6.56 9.48
N ALA A 330 22.38 -5.41 8.83
CA ALA A 330 23.51 -4.50 9.01
C ALA A 330 23.61 -4.01 10.45
N VAL A 331 22.49 -3.62 11.07
CA VAL A 331 22.45 -3.25 12.50
C VAL A 331 22.90 -4.41 13.39
N SER A 332 22.42 -5.63 13.13
CA SER A 332 22.85 -6.83 13.86
C SER A 332 24.35 -7.08 13.72
N ILE A 333 24.90 -6.97 12.50
CA ILE A 333 26.34 -7.15 12.24
C ILE A 333 27.15 -6.08 12.98
N ILE A 334 26.72 -4.82 12.94
CA ILE A 334 27.40 -3.73 13.67
C ILE A 334 27.42 -4.03 15.16
N ASN A 335 26.29 -4.44 15.75
CA ASN A 335 26.23 -4.79 17.17
C ASN A 335 27.20 -5.96 17.49
N THR A 336 27.19 -7.02 16.69
CA THR A 336 28.12 -8.15 16.87
C THR A 336 29.59 -7.73 16.73
N VAL A 337 29.91 -6.80 15.82
CA VAL A 337 31.28 -6.27 15.67
C VAL A 337 31.67 -5.44 16.90
N VAL A 338 30.76 -4.62 17.43
CA VAL A 338 31.02 -3.85 18.66
C VAL A 338 31.24 -4.79 19.86
N GLU A 339 30.42 -5.83 19.99
CA GLU A 339 30.60 -6.88 21.01
C GLU A 339 31.95 -7.59 20.86
N LEU A 340 32.35 -7.90 19.62
CA LEU A 340 33.64 -8.52 19.34
C LEU A 340 34.83 -7.62 19.65
N LEU A 341 34.72 -6.31 19.40
CA LEU A 341 35.75 -5.33 19.78
C LEU A 341 35.86 -5.16 21.30
N ALA A 342 34.79 -5.45 22.04
CA ALA A 342 34.73 -5.40 23.50
C ALA A 342 34.81 -6.80 24.15
N ILE A 343 35.35 -7.80 23.44
CA ILE A 343 35.32 -9.20 23.87
C ILE A 343 35.96 -9.43 25.24
N ASP A 344 37.05 -8.73 25.56
CA ASP A 344 37.73 -8.86 26.85
C ASP A 344 36.85 -8.34 28.01
N GLN A 345 36.17 -7.22 27.79
CA GLN A 345 35.24 -6.65 28.76
C GLN A 345 34.04 -7.59 28.95
N PHE A 346 33.46 -8.09 27.86
CA PHE A 346 32.33 -9.01 27.91
C PHE A 346 32.71 -10.34 28.59
N HIS A 347 33.90 -10.86 28.32
CA HIS A 347 34.45 -12.04 28.99
C HIS A 347 34.58 -11.80 30.50
N SER A 348 35.17 -10.69 30.92
CA SER A 348 35.31 -10.36 32.36
C SER A 348 33.97 -10.23 33.08
N GLN A 349 32.96 -9.64 32.42
CA GLN A 349 31.60 -9.50 32.96
C GLN A 349 30.91 -10.87 33.08
N THR A 350 30.98 -11.69 32.04
CA THR A 350 30.36 -13.03 32.03
C THR A 350 30.96 -13.92 33.12
N VAL A 351 32.28 -13.87 33.32
CA VAL A 351 32.96 -14.59 34.41
C VAL A 351 32.48 -14.12 35.78
N ALA A 352 32.34 -12.80 35.97
CA ALA A 352 31.86 -12.24 37.23
C ALA A 352 30.41 -12.69 37.54
N GLU A 353 29.52 -12.70 36.55
CA GLU A 353 28.14 -13.19 36.71
C GLU A 353 28.09 -14.68 37.06
N LEU A 354 28.87 -15.51 36.36
CA LEU A 354 28.97 -16.95 36.64
C LEU A 354 29.56 -17.26 38.03
N MET A 355 30.39 -16.36 38.58
CA MET A 355 30.95 -16.49 39.92
C MET A 355 29.96 -16.11 41.03
N VAL A 356 29.03 -15.19 40.76
CA VAL A 356 28.01 -14.74 41.72
C VAL A 356 26.96 -15.84 41.97
N ASP A 357 26.68 -16.69 40.98
CA ASP A 357 25.68 -17.76 41.08
C ASP A 357 26.16 -19.04 41.82
N GLY A 358 27.36 -19.00 42.39
CA GLY A 358 27.85 -20.02 43.32
C GLY A 358 28.44 -21.27 42.66
N GLN A 359 29.77 -21.28 42.57
CA GLN A 359 30.66 -22.41 42.26
C GLN A 359 30.62 -22.96 40.82
N VAL A 360 31.36 -22.28 39.94
CA VAL A 360 31.95 -22.92 38.77
C VAL A 360 33.47 -22.79 38.85
N ASN A 361 34.18 -23.89 39.15
CA ASN A 361 35.65 -23.94 39.13
C ASN A 361 36.23 -23.59 37.74
N ASP A 362 35.38 -23.63 36.70
CA ASP A 362 35.73 -23.41 35.29
C ASP A 362 34.98 -22.20 34.68
N ALA A 363 34.58 -21.20 35.47
CA ALA A 363 33.80 -20.04 35.00
C ALA A 363 34.40 -19.36 33.75
N ALA A 364 35.73 -19.24 33.67
CA ALA A 364 36.43 -18.70 32.50
C ALA A 364 36.33 -19.59 31.26
N VAL A 365 36.38 -20.91 31.43
CA VAL A 365 36.22 -21.87 30.32
C VAL A 365 34.78 -21.83 29.80
N ILE A 366 33.80 -21.80 30.71
CA ILE A 366 32.37 -21.68 30.34
C ILE A 366 32.11 -20.35 29.62
N ALA A 367 32.65 -19.22 30.11
CA ALA A 367 32.52 -17.92 29.46
C ALA A 367 33.06 -17.94 28.02
N ASN A 368 34.23 -18.53 27.78
CA ASN A 368 34.79 -18.67 26.43
C ASN A 368 33.90 -19.52 25.51
N TRP A 369 33.32 -20.62 26.01
CA TRP A 369 32.38 -21.44 25.24
C TRP A 369 31.08 -20.69 24.92
N LEU A 370 30.54 -19.93 25.88
CA LEU A 370 29.33 -19.12 25.68
C LEU A 370 29.56 -18.04 24.63
N ILE A 371 30.69 -17.34 24.70
CA ILE A 371 31.06 -16.30 23.72
C ILE A 371 31.33 -16.91 22.35
N GLY A 372 32.10 -17.99 22.28
CA GLY A 372 32.40 -18.67 21.02
C GLY A 372 31.13 -19.20 20.33
N SER A 373 30.24 -19.81 21.11
CA SER A 373 28.96 -20.31 20.58
C SER A 373 28.02 -19.18 20.14
N SER A 374 27.96 -18.06 20.87
CA SER A 374 27.12 -16.90 20.47
C SER A 374 27.59 -16.30 19.14
N ILE A 375 28.90 -16.18 18.92
CA ILE A 375 29.47 -15.70 17.65
C ILE A 375 29.12 -16.65 16.51
N ILE A 376 29.29 -17.96 16.69
CA ILE A 376 28.94 -18.97 15.66
C ILE A 376 27.45 -18.90 15.32
N ILE A 377 26.59 -18.85 16.32
CA ILE A 377 25.13 -18.71 16.15
C ILE A 377 24.82 -17.42 15.37
N GLY A 378 25.48 -16.30 15.70
CA GLY A 378 25.33 -15.02 15.00
C GLY A 378 25.71 -15.11 13.52
N VAL A 379 26.83 -15.75 13.18
CA VAL A 379 27.26 -15.94 11.79
C VAL A 379 26.28 -16.82 11.02
N VAL A 380 25.85 -17.94 11.60
CA VAL A 380 24.86 -18.84 10.98
C VAL A 380 23.54 -18.12 10.76
N TRP A 381 23.11 -17.30 11.72
CA TRP A 381 21.92 -16.47 11.62
C TRP A 381 22.00 -15.48 10.47
N VAL A 382 23.13 -14.80 10.30
CA VAL A 382 23.38 -13.86 9.20
C VAL A 382 23.25 -14.57 7.86
N ILE A 383 23.93 -15.71 7.69
CA ILE A 383 23.92 -16.48 6.43
C ILE A 383 22.49 -16.96 6.12
N THR A 384 21.81 -17.53 7.12
CA THR A 384 20.43 -18.01 6.95
C THR A 384 19.48 -16.87 6.58
N THR A 385 19.63 -15.70 7.19
CA THR A 385 18.82 -14.51 6.87
C THR A 385 19.04 -14.07 5.42
N ILE A 386 20.30 -13.99 4.96
CA ILE A 386 20.61 -13.63 3.56
C ILE A 386 19.95 -14.61 2.57
N VAL A 387 20.00 -15.92 2.86
CA VAL A 387 19.35 -16.95 2.03
C VAL A 387 17.83 -16.78 2.01
N LEU A 388 17.20 -16.59 3.18
CA LEU A 388 15.75 -16.41 3.30
C LEU A 388 15.27 -15.15 2.54
N VAL A 389 15.98 -14.03 2.70
CA VAL A 389 15.70 -12.76 2.01
C VAL A 389 15.81 -12.92 0.50
N SER A 390 16.91 -13.50 0.02
CA SER A 390 17.17 -13.71 -1.41
C SER A 390 16.11 -14.61 -2.07
N ARG A 391 15.70 -15.68 -1.38
CA ARG A 391 14.68 -16.60 -1.89
C ARG A 391 13.26 -16.02 -1.80
N THR A 392 12.99 -15.17 -0.81
CA THR A 392 11.73 -14.41 -0.70
C THR A 392 11.62 -13.41 -1.84
N PHE A 393 12.69 -12.66 -2.13
CA PHE A 393 12.77 -11.77 -3.29
C PHE A 393 12.57 -12.51 -4.62
N SER A 394 13.04 -13.74 -4.67
CA SER A 394 12.85 -14.65 -5.81
C SER A 394 11.43 -15.25 -5.90
N GLY A 395 10.52 -14.97 -4.97
CA GLY A 395 9.11 -15.36 -5.04
C GLY A 395 8.72 -16.65 -4.27
N SER A 396 9.52 -17.13 -3.31
CA SER A 396 9.17 -18.31 -2.51
C SER A 396 8.19 -17.99 -1.38
N ASN A 397 6.96 -18.54 -1.42
CA ASN A 397 5.95 -18.29 -0.39
C ASN A 397 6.30 -18.95 0.95
N ARG A 398 6.90 -20.16 0.95
CA ARG A 398 7.28 -20.85 2.20
C ARG A 398 8.37 -20.07 2.95
N LEU A 399 9.38 -19.61 2.23
CA LEU A 399 10.51 -18.90 2.84
C LEU A 399 10.13 -17.49 3.27
N ARG A 400 9.17 -16.86 2.59
CA ARG A 400 8.52 -15.63 3.08
C ARG A 400 7.88 -15.83 4.46
N LEU A 401 7.12 -16.91 4.65
CA LEU A 401 6.47 -17.21 5.95
C LEU A 401 7.50 -17.47 7.05
N VAL A 402 8.55 -18.24 6.75
CA VAL A 402 9.65 -18.50 7.71
C VAL A 402 10.36 -17.21 8.10
N LEU A 403 10.67 -16.35 7.12
CA LEU A 403 11.30 -15.05 7.36
C LEU A 403 10.43 -14.15 8.25
N MET A 404 9.12 -14.09 8.00
CA MET A 404 8.19 -13.35 8.87
C MET A 404 8.11 -13.93 10.27
N MET A 405 8.14 -15.25 10.42
CA MET A 405 8.15 -15.90 11.73
C MET A 405 9.40 -15.53 12.52
N ILE A 406 10.56 -15.63 11.89
CA ILE A 406 11.86 -15.24 12.46
C ILE A 406 11.84 -13.76 12.87
N SER A 407 11.45 -12.85 11.97
CA SER A 407 11.39 -11.42 12.28
C SER A 407 10.36 -11.10 13.36
N GLY A 408 9.21 -11.78 13.37
CA GLY A 408 8.19 -11.62 14.39
C GLY A 408 8.67 -12.06 15.78
N LEU A 409 9.35 -13.20 15.87
CA LEU A 409 9.99 -13.66 17.11
C LEU A 409 11.08 -12.70 17.58
N ALA A 410 11.90 -12.18 16.66
CA ALA A 410 12.92 -11.19 16.97
C ALA A 410 12.31 -9.90 17.54
N VAL A 411 11.19 -9.42 16.99
CA VAL A 411 10.45 -8.28 17.54
C VAL A 411 9.98 -8.56 18.95
N ILE A 412 9.36 -9.71 19.21
CA ILE A 412 8.85 -10.08 20.54
C ILE A 412 9.99 -10.16 21.55
N ALA A 413 11.05 -10.90 21.23
CA ALA A 413 12.19 -11.12 22.13
C ALA A 413 12.86 -9.80 22.54
N ASN A 414 13.15 -8.92 21.57
CA ASN A 414 13.81 -7.65 21.84
C ASN A 414 12.88 -6.61 22.49
N SER A 415 11.58 -6.65 22.20
CA SER A 415 10.61 -5.72 22.81
C SER A 415 10.39 -6.02 24.30
N PHE A 416 10.51 -7.28 24.73
CA PHE A 416 10.38 -7.66 26.13
C PHE A 416 11.48 -7.00 26.99
N THR A 417 12.73 -7.02 26.51
CA THR A 417 13.88 -6.38 27.17
C THR A 417 13.66 -4.87 27.38
N LEU A 418 13.13 -4.17 26.37
CA LEU A 418 12.89 -2.72 26.43
C LEU A 418 11.65 -2.33 27.24
N THR A 419 10.76 -3.27 27.52
CA THR A 419 9.54 -2.98 28.30
C THR A 419 9.86 -2.75 29.76
N ILE A 420 10.85 -3.48 30.28
CA ILE A 420 11.26 -3.48 31.69
C ILE A 420 12.36 -2.44 31.94
N GLY A 421 13.26 -2.22 30.98
CA GLY A 421 14.36 -1.26 31.08
C GLY A 421 14.00 0.18 30.70
N LYS A 422 14.82 1.15 31.16
CA LYS A 422 14.77 2.54 30.66
C LYS A 422 15.34 2.60 29.24
N ILE A 423 14.69 3.35 28.35
CA ILE A 423 15.19 3.57 27.00
C ILE A 423 16.30 4.63 27.06
N THR A 424 17.52 4.22 26.75
CA THR A 424 18.71 5.08 26.73
C THR A 424 19.38 5.03 25.35
N TRP A 425 20.39 5.87 25.12
CA TRP A 425 21.12 5.87 23.85
C TRP A 425 21.72 4.50 23.49
N SER A 426 22.15 3.70 24.49
CA SER A 426 22.68 2.35 24.24
C SER A 426 21.63 1.39 23.68
N THR A 427 20.33 1.68 23.87
CA THR A 427 19.22 0.88 23.33
C THR A 427 18.75 1.33 21.95
N ALA A 428 19.33 2.40 21.39
CA ALA A 428 18.91 2.97 20.10
C ALA A 428 19.09 1.98 18.93
N SER A 429 20.16 1.18 18.92
CA SER A 429 20.37 0.15 17.89
C SER A 429 19.33 -0.97 17.99
N THR A 430 18.95 -1.38 19.21
CA THR A 430 17.88 -2.35 19.47
C THR A 430 16.53 -1.83 19.00
N LEU A 431 16.20 -0.56 19.29
CA LEU A 431 14.97 0.09 18.83
C LEU A 431 14.90 0.15 17.29
N LEU A 432 16.00 0.52 16.64
CA LEU A 432 16.11 0.51 15.19
C LEU A 432 15.93 -0.91 14.62
N PHE A 433 16.56 -1.90 15.23
CA PHE A 433 16.43 -3.31 14.84
C PHE A 433 14.99 -3.81 14.96
N ILE A 434 14.30 -3.49 16.06
CA ILE A 434 12.87 -3.80 16.25
C ILE A 434 12.03 -3.12 15.16
N GLY A 435 12.22 -1.82 14.95
CA GLY A 435 11.50 -1.05 13.93
C GLY A 435 11.65 -1.63 12.53
N LEU A 436 12.88 -1.99 12.14
CA LEU A 436 13.16 -2.60 10.82
C LEU A 436 12.52 -3.98 10.67
N ASN A 437 12.51 -4.81 11.72
CA ASN A 437 11.81 -6.10 11.69
C ASN A 437 10.28 -5.93 11.66
N ILE A 438 9.72 -4.95 12.36
CA ILE A 438 8.29 -4.61 12.26
C ILE A 438 7.95 -4.22 10.82
N VAL A 439 8.74 -3.33 10.20
CA VAL A 439 8.58 -2.94 8.79
C VAL A 439 8.66 -4.16 7.88
N ALA A 440 9.62 -5.06 8.08
CA ALA A 440 9.76 -6.27 7.28
C ALA A 440 8.54 -7.19 7.40
N VAL A 441 8.05 -7.47 8.63
CA VAL A 441 6.85 -8.29 8.84
C VAL A 441 5.62 -7.65 8.22
N LEU A 442 5.44 -6.33 8.38
CA LEU A 442 4.37 -5.60 7.68
C LEU A 442 4.54 -5.75 6.16
N MET A 443 5.69 -5.45 5.58
CA MET A 443 5.89 -5.55 4.13
C MET A 443 5.62 -6.95 3.57
N PHE A 444 6.16 -7.99 4.21
CA PHE A 444 5.99 -9.36 3.74
C PHE A 444 4.60 -9.93 3.97
N SER A 445 3.86 -9.51 5.01
CA SER A 445 2.47 -9.95 5.26
C SER A 445 1.43 -9.31 4.33
N SER A 446 1.85 -8.38 3.46
CA SER A 446 0.94 -7.70 2.53
C SER A 446 0.27 -8.63 1.53
N ASP A 447 -0.96 -8.29 1.11
CA ASP A 447 -1.65 -9.04 0.05
C ASP A 447 -0.86 -9.08 -1.26
N ALA A 448 -0.17 -7.99 -1.62
CA ALA A 448 0.67 -7.92 -2.80
C ALA A 448 1.85 -8.90 -2.71
N ALA A 449 2.55 -8.93 -1.57
CA ALA A 449 3.63 -9.90 -1.33
C ALA A 449 3.13 -11.34 -1.33
N ARG A 450 1.96 -11.60 -0.71
CA ARG A 450 1.32 -12.91 -0.71
C ARG A 450 0.92 -13.37 -2.11
N ARG A 451 0.20 -12.53 -2.88
CA ARG A 451 -0.25 -12.85 -4.24
C ARG A 451 0.95 -13.10 -5.16
N PHE A 452 1.97 -12.23 -5.12
CA PHE A 452 3.22 -12.39 -5.86
C PHE A 452 3.92 -13.72 -5.54
N THR A 453 4.20 -13.99 -4.26
CA THR A 453 4.94 -15.20 -3.88
C THR A 453 4.16 -16.48 -4.12
N ARG A 454 2.82 -16.45 -3.97
CA ARG A 454 1.96 -17.59 -4.33
C ARG A 454 1.96 -17.86 -5.83
N ALA A 455 1.72 -16.83 -6.65
CA ALA A 455 1.69 -16.97 -8.11
C ALA A 455 3.01 -17.54 -8.63
N ARG A 456 4.17 -17.00 -8.18
CA ARG A 456 5.48 -17.55 -8.60
C ARG A 456 5.76 -18.95 -8.06
N SER A 457 5.33 -19.25 -6.84
CA SER A 457 5.48 -20.60 -6.27
C SER A 457 4.62 -21.62 -7.01
N GLN A 458 3.41 -21.26 -7.43
CA GLN A 458 2.53 -22.10 -8.24
C GLN A 458 3.11 -22.30 -9.64
N ALA A 459 3.56 -21.24 -10.31
CA ALA A 459 4.21 -21.34 -11.62
C ALA A 459 5.45 -22.24 -11.60
N ARG A 460 6.29 -22.14 -10.56
CA ARG A 460 7.45 -23.04 -10.36
C ARG A 460 7.06 -24.49 -10.11
N ARG A 461 5.91 -24.75 -9.48
CA ARG A 461 5.42 -26.13 -9.27
C ARG A 461 4.89 -26.70 -10.58
N ALA A 462 4.12 -25.92 -11.32
CA ALA A 462 3.62 -26.31 -12.64
C ALA A 462 4.76 -26.61 -13.62
N ALA A 463 5.82 -25.79 -13.64
CA ALA A 463 7.01 -26.01 -14.46
C ALA A 463 7.90 -27.19 -14.02
N ARG A 464 7.62 -27.82 -12.86
CA ARG A 464 8.31 -29.04 -12.38
C ARG A 464 7.48 -30.31 -12.59
N SER A 465 6.18 -30.14 -12.87
CA SER A 465 5.26 -31.25 -13.18
C SER A 465 5.13 -31.50 -14.70
N HIS A 466 5.66 -30.58 -15.50
CA HIS A 466 6.03 -30.79 -16.90
C HIS A 466 7.54 -31.07 -16.95
#